data_AF-A0A345E5P1-F1
#
_entry.id   AF-A0A345E5P1-F1
#
_cell.length_a   1.000
_cell.length_b   1.000
_cell.length_c   1.000
_cell.angle_alpha   90.00
_cell.angle_beta   90.00
_cell.angle_gamma   90.00
#
_symmetry.space_group_name_H-M   'P 1'
#
loop_
_entity.id
_entity.type
_entity.pdbx_description
1 polymer ?
#
loop_
_entity_poly.entity_id
_entity_poly.type
_entity_poly.pdbx_seq_one_letter_code
_entity_poly.pdbx_strand_id
1 'polypeptide(L)'
;MPIDVVWGTGSGRTELGAFDAALSDANVHNYNLVELSSIVPEGATVERVGALDSGRWTTGDLVAVVLASRTSSTPGERVAAGLGWALAEEGGVFVENDAPTAAACERLLDANLADARSIRDWHWTGESERQVVEGVVGDAGAGAAVVAAVFHPISGGYRDDNR
;
A
#
# COMPACT_ATOMS: atom_id res chain seq x y z
N MET A 1 1.76 6.53 -16.83
CA MET A 1 0.88 5.46 -16.29
C MET A 1 0.60 5.80 -14.84
N PRO A 2 -0.65 6.04 -14.42
CA PRO A 2 -0.94 6.38 -13.03
C PRO A 2 -0.83 5.16 -12.13
N ILE A 3 -0.21 5.35 -10.96
CA ILE A 3 -0.15 4.43 -9.84
C ILE A 3 -0.84 5.13 -8.67
N ASP A 4 -1.93 4.53 -8.19
CA ASP A 4 -2.78 5.15 -7.19
C ASP A 4 -2.39 4.66 -5.79
N VAL A 5 -1.96 5.57 -4.93
CA VAL A 5 -1.69 5.29 -3.52
C VAL A 5 -2.98 5.42 -2.73
N VAL A 6 -3.44 4.28 -2.21
CA VAL A 6 -4.63 4.12 -1.37
C VAL A 6 -4.23 3.68 0.03
N TRP A 7 -5.09 3.92 1.01
CA TRP A 7 -4.85 3.52 2.39
C TRP A 7 -6.15 3.29 3.13
N GLY A 8 -6.07 2.53 4.22
CA GLY A 8 -7.22 2.24 5.05
C GLY A 8 -6.84 1.74 6.42
N THR A 9 -7.79 1.84 7.35
CA THR A 9 -7.71 1.19 8.66
C THR A 9 -8.89 0.26 8.83
N GLY A 10 -8.72 -0.78 9.64
CA GLY A 10 -9.74 -1.80 9.81
C GLY A 10 -9.79 -2.33 11.23
N SER A 11 -10.97 -2.78 11.62
CA SER A 11 -11.19 -3.54 12.85
C SER A 11 -11.89 -4.85 12.52
N GLY A 12 -11.55 -5.91 13.23
CA GLY A 12 -12.09 -7.24 12.97
C GLY A 12 -12.07 -8.14 14.19
N ARG A 13 -12.80 -9.26 14.11
CA ARG A 13 -12.76 -10.29 15.17
C ARG A 13 -11.40 -11.01 15.23
N THR A 14 -10.67 -11.00 14.13
CA THR A 14 -9.33 -11.58 13.95
C THR A 14 -8.46 -10.57 13.21
N GLU A 15 -7.14 -10.73 13.29
CA GLU A 15 -6.20 -9.88 12.53
C GLU A 15 -6.47 -9.91 11.03
N LEU A 16 -6.76 -11.09 10.47
CA LEU A 16 -7.14 -11.22 9.05
C LEU A 16 -8.43 -10.46 8.72
N GLY A 17 -9.43 -10.49 9.61
CA GLY A 17 -10.66 -9.73 9.42
C GLY A 17 -10.44 -8.22 9.53
N ALA A 18 -9.51 -7.78 10.38
CA ALA A 18 -9.13 -6.38 10.47
C ALA A 18 -8.37 -5.93 9.21
N PHE A 19 -7.47 -6.78 8.69
CA PHE A 19 -6.76 -6.54 7.44
C PHE A 19 -7.72 -6.42 6.25
N ASP A 20 -8.68 -7.34 6.10
CA ASP A 20 -9.72 -7.28 5.07
C ASP A 20 -10.57 -6.00 5.18
N ALA A 21 -10.93 -5.60 6.39
CA ALA A 21 -11.64 -4.33 6.63
C ALA A 21 -10.79 -3.10 6.21
N ALA A 22 -9.48 -3.12 6.45
CA ALA A 22 -8.58 -2.05 6.01
C ALA A 22 -8.44 -2.00 4.47
N LEU A 23 -8.40 -3.16 3.81
CA LEU A 23 -8.48 -3.23 2.34
C LEU A 23 -9.83 -2.72 1.82
N SER A 24 -10.90 -2.88 2.59
CA SER A 24 -12.23 -2.39 2.24
C SER A 24 -12.32 -0.87 2.34
N ASP A 25 -11.75 -0.29 3.40
CA ASP A 25 -11.63 1.16 3.59
C ASP A 25 -10.81 1.82 2.45
N ALA A 26 -9.76 1.15 1.97
CA ALA A 26 -8.98 1.55 0.80
C ALA A 26 -9.65 1.22 -0.56
N ASN A 27 -10.82 0.55 -0.53
CA ASN A 27 -11.59 0.06 -1.68
C ASN A 27 -10.83 -0.88 -2.66
N VAL A 28 -9.98 -1.76 -2.11
CA VAL A 28 -9.23 -2.78 -2.88
C VAL A 28 -9.52 -4.23 -2.45
N HIS A 29 -10.32 -4.44 -1.40
CA HIS A 29 -10.70 -5.77 -0.86
C HIS A 29 -11.30 -6.77 -1.85
N ASN A 30 -11.94 -6.30 -2.93
CA ASN A 30 -12.60 -7.18 -3.91
C ASN A 30 -11.68 -7.65 -5.04
N TYR A 31 -10.40 -7.29 -5.03
CA TYR A 31 -9.42 -7.68 -6.05
C TYR A 31 -8.44 -8.73 -5.53
N ASN A 32 -7.88 -9.52 -6.44
CA ASN A 32 -6.76 -10.40 -6.13
C ASN A 32 -5.46 -9.59 -6.19
N LEU A 33 -4.92 -9.21 -5.04
CA LEU A 33 -3.71 -8.41 -4.97
C LEU A 33 -2.46 -9.26 -5.23
N VAL A 34 -1.63 -8.81 -6.17
CA VAL A 34 -0.36 -9.44 -6.53
C VAL A 34 0.77 -8.50 -6.12
N GLU A 35 1.50 -8.88 -5.07
CA GLU A 35 2.57 -8.05 -4.52
C GLU A 35 3.80 -8.01 -5.44
N LEU A 36 4.32 -6.80 -5.67
CA LEU A 36 5.51 -6.50 -6.47
C LEU A 36 6.71 -6.09 -5.61
N SER A 37 7.90 -6.15 -6.19
CA SER A 37 9.19 -5.82 -5.54
C SER A 37 9.55 -4.32 -5.48
N SER A 38 8.58 -3.41 -5.61
CA SER A 38 8.74 -1.97 -5.30
C SER A 38 9.47 -1.07 -6.34
N ILE A 39 9.32 -1.32 -7.66
CA ILE A 39 9.80 -0.41 -8.72
C ILE A 39 8.65 0.38 -9.38
N VAL A 40 8.87 1.68 -9.58
CA VAL A 40 8.02 2.56 -10.41
C VAL A 40 8.58 2.60 -11.84
N PRO A 41 7.79 2.25 -12.87
CA PRO A 41 8.22 2.35 -14.26
C PRO A 41 8.53 3.78 -14.71
N GLU A 42 9.44 3.91 -15.67
CA GLU A 42 9.70 5.18 -16.36
C GLU A 42 8.40 5.81 -16.89
N GLY A 43 8.22 7.11 -16.66
CA GLY A 43 7.04 7.87 -17.09
C GLY A 43 5.73 7.51 -16.36
N ALA A 44 5.80 6.72 -15.28
CA ALA A 44 4.67 6.56 -14.38
C ALA A 44 4.50 7.78 -13.46
N THR A 45 3.25 8.04 -13.06
CA THR A 45 2.90 9.05 -12.06
C THR A 45 2.39 8.34 -10.81
N VAL A 46 2.66 8.90 -9.64
CA VAL A 46 2.21 8.36 -8.36
C VAL A 46 1.30 9.38 -7.71
N GLU A 47 0.05 9.00 -7.42
CA GLU A 47 -0.98 9.91 -6.92
C GLU A 47 -1.61 9.38 -5.63
N ARG A 48 -1.72 10.22 -4.59
CA ARG A 48 -2.45 9.88 -3.36
C ARG A 48 -3.95 10.11 -3.59
N VAL A 49 -4.75 9.05 -3.56
CA VAL A 49 -6.19 9.13 -3.85
C VAL A 49 -7.08 8.72 -2.67
N GLY A 50 -6.50 8.18 -1.60
CA GLY A 50 -7.24 7.76 -0.40
C GLY A 50 -7.84 6.38 -0.57
N ALA A 51 -8.89 6.28 -1.37
CA ALA A 51 -9.52 5.02 -1.73
C ALA A 51 -9.60 4.91 -3.26
N LEU A 52 -9.48 3.70 -3.78
CA LEU A 52 -9.63 3.48 -5.22
C LEU A 52 -11.07 3.80 -5.65
N ASP A 53 -11.28 4.25 -6.88
CA ASP A 53 -12.63 4.43 -7.41
C ASP A 53 -13.45 3.13 -7.39
N SER A 54 -14.71 3.25 -6.92
CA SER A 54 -15.61 2.09 -6.90
C SER A 54 -16.00 1.66 -8.31
N GLY A 55 -15.99 0.35 -8.54
CA GLY A 55 -16.30 -0.24 -9.86
C GLY A 55 -15.24 0.02 -10.93
N ARG A 56 -14.03 0.48 -10.55
CA ARG A 56 -12.92 0.66 -11.49
C ARG A 56 -12.58 -0.62 -12.26
N TRP A 57 -12.62 -1.76 -11.57
CA TRP A 57 -12.39 -3.10 -12.12
C TRP A 57 -13.39 -4.12 -11.58
N THR A 58 -13.30 -5.36 -12.08
CA THR A 58 -14.21 -6.44 -11.70
C THR A 58 -13.69 -7.16 -10.45
N THR A 59 -14.59 -7.63 -9.60
CA THR A 59 -14.24 -8.51 -8.48
C THR A 59 -13.41 -9.69 -8.96
N GLY A 60 -12.28 -9.94 -8.31
CA GLY A 60 -11.35 -11.02 -8.64
C GLY A 60 -10.33 -10.71 -9.74
N ASP A 61 -10.36 -9.52 -10.35
CA ASP A 61 -9.28 -9.09 -11.24
C ASP A 61 -7.93 -9.13 -10.50
N LEU A 62 -6.85 -9.55 -11.19
CA LEU A 62 -5.51 -9.57 -10.61
C LEU A 62 -4.89 -8.18 -10.72
N VAL A 63 -4.72 -7.53 -9.58
CA VAL A 63 -4.23 -6.15 -9.48
C VAL A 63 -2.85 -6.18 -8.84
N ALA A 64 -1.86 -5.67 -9.57
CA ALA A 64 -0.51 -5.59 -9.04
C ALA A 64 -0.39 -4.44 -8.04
N VAL A 65 0.26 -4.69 -6.91
CA VAL A 65 0.41 -3.70 -5.83
C VAL A 65 1.79 -3.74 -5.20
N VAL A 66 2.23 -2.61 -4.63
CA VAL A 66 3.18 -2.61 -3.51
C VAL A 66 2.36 -2.36 -2.25
N LEU A 67 2.53 -3.19 -1.23
CA LEU A 67 1.63 -3.23 -0.07
C LEU A 67 2.43 -3.13 1.23
N ALA A 68 2.04 -2.19 2.09
CA ALA A 68 2.45 -2.14 3.48
C ALA A 68 1.23 -2.44 4.35
N SER A 69 1.41 -3.28 5.38
CA SER A 69 0.34 -3.54 6.33
C SER A 69 0.86 -3.88 7.72
N ARG A 70 0.03 -3.63 8.72
CA ARG A 70 0.25 -4.09 10.10
C ARG A 70 -1.07 -4.46 10.74
N THR A 71 -1.08 -5.58 11.46
CA THR A 71 -2.18 -6.02 12.30
C THR A 71 -1.73 -6.18 13.75
N SER A 72 -2.67 -6.08 14.67
CA SER A 72 -2.47 -6.49 16.06
C SER A 72 -3.81 -6.85 16.70
N SER A 73 -3.84 -7.90 17.51
CA SER A 73 -4.96 -8.25 18.40
C SER A 73 -4.76 -7.84 19.85
N THR A 74 -3.75 -7.02 20.16
CA THR A 74 -3.50 -6.55 21.53
C THR A 74 -4.28 -5.26 21.80
N PRO A 75 -5.24 -5.25 22.74
CA PRO A 75 -6.02 -4.05 23.04
C PRO A 75 -5.16 -2.84 23.40
N GLY A 76 -5.48 -1.68 22.83
CA GLY A 76 -4.76 -0.42 23.07
C GLY A 76 -3.43 -0.29 22.33
N GLU A 77 -2.95 -1.31 21.62
CA GLU A 77 -1.80 -1.16 20.73
C GLU A 77 -2.14 -0.26 19.54
N ARG A 78 -1.12 0.44 19.05
CA ARG A 78 -1.19 1.17 17.78
C ARG A 78 -0.59 0.34 16.67
N VAL A 79 -1.16 0.47 15.48
CA VAL A 79 -0.69 -0.15 14.26
C VAL A 79 -0.53 0.92 13.20
N ALA A 80 0.64 1.03 12.59
CA ALA A 80 0.88 1.92 11.48
C ALA A 80 1.55 1.18 10.31
N ALA A 81 1.19 1.58 9.10
CA ALA A 81 1.77 1.09 7.86
C ALA A 81 1.98 2.27 6.90
N GLY A 82 2.95 2.17 6.02
CA GLY A 82 3.24 3.24 5.09
C GLY A 82 4.08 2.84 3.88
N LEU A 83 3.91 3.63 2.83
CA LEU A 83 4.74 3.61 1.63
C LEU A 83 5.48 4.94 1.50
N GLY A 84 6.77 4.88 1.20
CA GLY A 84 7.58 5.99 0.72
C GLY A 84 7.92 5.79 -0.74
N TRP A 85 8.09 6.86 -1.51
CA TRP A 85 8.56 6.78 -2.88
C TRP A 85 9.48 7.93 -3.27
N ALA A 86 10.36 7.65 -4.23
CA ALA A 86 11.19 8.63 -4.90
C ALA A 86 11.16 8.35 -6.41
N LEU A 87 11.01 9.42 -7.19
CA LEU A 87 10.97 9.35 -8.66
C LEU A 87 12.31 9.81 -9.25
N ALA A 88 12.61 9.33 -10.44
CA ALA A 88 13.80 9.64 -11.21
C ALA A 88 13.46 9.64 -12.71
N GLU A 89 14.35 10.15 -13.55
CA GLU A 89 14.16 10.08 -15.00
C GLU A 89 14.04 8.62 -15.49
N GLU A 90 14.73 7.68 -14.85
CA GLU A 90 14.73 6.25 -15.15
C GLU A 90 13.50 5.49 -14.61
N GLY A 91 12.63 6.15 -13.83
CA GLY A 91 11.49 5.53 -13.15
C GLY A 91 11.37 5.96 -11.70
N GLY A 92 11.43 5.01 -10.78
CA GLY A 92 11.39 5.31 -9.35
C GLY A 92 11.32 4.07 -8.48
N VAL A 93 11.22 4.31 -7.17
CA VAL A 93 11.20 3.26 -6.16
C VAL A 93 10.06 3.51 -5.19
N PHE A 94 9.44 2.42 -4.74
CA PHE A 94 8.68 2.38 -3.51
C PHE A 94 9.55 1.75 -2.42
N VAL A 95 9.25 2.10 -1.17
CA VAL A 95 9.69 1.37 0.02
C VAL A 95 8.49 1.22 0.95
N GLU A 96 8.26 -0.01 1.41
CA GLU A 96 7.22 -0.35 2.37
C GLU A 96 7.79 -0.49 3.78
N ASN A 97 7.02 -0.04 4.78
CA ASN A 97 7.35 -0.30 6.17
C ASN A 97 6.11 -0.29 7.07
N ASP A 98 6.27 -0.84 8.27
CA ASP A 98 5.27 -0.83 9.31
C ASP A 98 5.90 -0.55 10.68
N ALA A 99 5.11 0.02 11.59
CA ALA A 99 5.58 0.32 12.94
C ALA A 99 4.42 0.42 13.93
N PRO A 100 4.71 0.42 15.24
CA PRO A 100 3.69 0.73 16.24
C PRO A 100 3.13 2.15 16.12
N THR A 101 3.83 3.11 15.51
CA THR A 101 3.32 4.48 15.34
C THR A 101 3.66 5.06 13.98
N ALA A 102 2.83 6.01 13.52
CA ALA A 102 3.06 6.73 12.27
C ALA A 102 4.45 7.38 12.26
N ALA A 103 4.82 8.07 13.35
CA ALA A 103 6.13 8.71 13.44
C ALA A 103 7.31 7.72 13.37
N ALA A 104 7.16 6.50 13.90
CA ALA A 104 8.17 5.47 13.76
C ALA A 104 8.25 4.92 12.33
N CYS A 105 7.09 4.72 11.69
CA CYS A 105 7.00 4.30 10.30
C CYS A 105 7.65 5.33 9.36
N GLU A 106 7.34 6.62 9.53
CA GLU A 106 7.93 7.71 8.73
C GLU A 106 9.46 7.72 8.80
N ARG A 107 10.05 7.56 9.99
CA ARG A 107 11.51 7.51 10.14
C ARG A 107 12.15 6.33 9.42
N LEU A 108 11.48 5.17 9.43
CA LEU A 108 11.96 4.00 8.71
C LEU A 108 11.89 4.25 7.20
N LEU A 109 10.76 4.77 6.69
CA LEU A 109 10.61 5.12 5.29
C LEU A 109 11.66 6.12 4.80
N ASP A 110 11.94 7.17 5.59
CA ASP A 110 12.97 8.16 5.25
C ASP A 110 14.37 7.52 5.14
N ALA A 111 14.71 6.60 6.05
CA ALA A 111 15.97 5.86 6.00
C ALA A 111 16.02 4.90 4.80
N ASN A 112 14.95 4.14 4.55
CA ASN A 112 14.84 3.24 3.41
C ASN A 112 14.96 3.98 2.07
N LEU A 113 14.36 5.18 1.95
CA LEU A 113 14.47 6.02 0.77
C LEU A 113 15.90 6.54 0.58
N ALA A 114 16.57 6.96 1.65
CA ALA A 114 17.97 7.38 1.58
C ALA A 114 18.87 6.23 1.10
N ASP A 115 18.70 5.03 1.64
CA ASP A 115 19.43 3.83 1.22
C ASP A 115 19.12 3.50 -0.25
N ALA A 116 17.85 3.50 -0.65
CA ALA A 116 17.43 3.21 -2.02
C ALA A 116 18.01 4.21 -3.04
N ARG A 117 18.14 5.48 -2.65
CA ARG A 117 18.77 6.52 -3.48
C ARG A 117 20.28 6.35 -3.59
N SER A 118 20.93 5.87 -2.53
CA SER A 118 22.40 5.73 -2.49
C SER A 118 22.95 4.59 -3.36
N ILE A 119 22.16 3.54 -3.60
CA ILE A 119 22.60 2.36 -4.35
C ILE A 119 22.34 2.45 -5.87
N ARG A 120 21.64 3.48 -6.32
CA ARG A 120 21.29 3.67 -7.74
C ARG A 120 21.94 4.93 -8.28
N ASP A 121 22.50 4.79 -9.48
CA ASP A 121 23.00 5.91 -10.27
C ASP A 121 21.89 6.44 -11.17
N TRP A 122 20.86 7.04 -10.56
CA TRP A 122 19.65 7.55 -11.23
C TRP A 122 19.51 9.07 -11.05
N HIS A 123 18.85 9.71 -12.01
CA HIS A 123 18.57 11.15 -12.01
C HIS A 123 17.30 11.42 -11.21
N TRP A 124 17.42 11.46 -9.89
CA TRP A 124 16.30 11.67 -8.99
C TRP A 124 15.59 13.02 -9.21
N THR A 125 14.27 12.99 -9.30
CA THR A 125 13.41 14.15 -9.52
C THR A 125 12.63 14.47 -8.24
N GLY A 126 12.66 15.74 -7.84
CA GLY A 126 11.92 16.22 -6.67
C GLY A 126 12.38 15.64 -5.33
N GLU A 127 11.55 15.90 -4.32
CA GLU A 127 11.71 15.35 -2.97
C GLU A 127 11.08 13.96 -2.88
N SER A 128 11.54 13.16 -1.92
CA SER A 128 10.89 11.89 -1.63
C SER A 128 9.55 12.15 -0.95
N GLU A 129 8.57 11.32 -1.25
CA GLU A 129 7.20 11.42 -0.75
C GLU A 129 6.81 10.19 0.05
N ARG A 130 5.72 10.30 0.81
CA ARG A 130 5.21 9.20 1.63
C ARG A 130 3.72 9.31 1.88
N GLN A 131 3.13 8.18 2.26
CA GLN A 131 1.80 8.04 2.82
C GLN A 131 1.86 7.04 3.97
N VAL A 132 1.36 7.44 5.14
CA VAL A 132 1.33 6.61 6.36
C VAL A 132 -0.06 6.70 6.95
N VAL A 133 -0.59 5.57 7.42
CA VAL A 133 -1.84 5.51 8.17
C VAL A 133 -1.60 4.81 9.51
N GLU A 134 -2.30 5.25 10.55
CA GLU A 134 -2.23 4.68 11.89
C GLU A 134 -3.64 4.40 12.42
N GLY A 135 -3.80 3.25 13.09
CA GLY A 135 -4.99 2.87 13.85
C GLY A 135 -4.65 2.47 15.28
N VAL A 136 -5.68 2.35 16.11
CA VAL A 136 -5.59 1.84 17.48
C VAL A 136 -6.46 0.58 17.58
N VAL A 137 -5.93 -0.47 18.18
CA VAL A 137 -6.68 -1.69 18.46
C VAL A 137 -7.68 -1.43 19.58
N GLY A 138 -8.96 -1.68 19.32
CA GLY A 138 -10.03 -1.53 20.32
C GLY A 138 -9.95 -2.54 21.46
N ASP A 139 -10.88 -2.43 22.41
CA ASP A 139 -10.90 -3.27 23.62
C ASP A 139 -11.13 -4.77 23.35
N ALA A 140 -11.65 -5.12 22.18
CA ALA A 140 -11.87 -6.49 21.74
C ALA A 140 -11.60 -6.63 20.24
N GLY A 141 -11.08 -7.79 19.84
CA GLY A 141 -10.77 -8.11 18.44
C GLY A 141 -9.36 -7.68 18.04
N ALA A 142 -9.21 -7.21 16.81
CA ALA A 142 -7.96 -6.79 16.22
C ALA A 142 -8.12 -5.50 15.41
N GLY A 143 -7.01 -4.77 15.24
CA GLY A 143 -6.89 -3.58 14.40
C GLY A 143 -5.88 -3.80 13.27
N ALA A 144 -6.06 -3.05 12.18
CA ALA A 144 -5.16 -3.06 11.03
C ALA A 144 -4.95 -1.68 10.42
N ALA A 145 -3.78 -1.48 9.81
CA ALA A 145 -3.42 -0.34 8.98
C ALA A 145 -2.87 -0.88 7.64
N VAL A 146 -3.29 -0.30 6.52
CA VAL A 146 -2.85 -0.67 5.17
C VAL A 146 -2.54 0.58 4.35
N VAL A 147 -1.45 0.54 3.58
CA VAL A 147 -1.18 1.47 2.48
C VAL A 147 -0.76 0.65 1.26
N ALA A 148 -1.35 0.92 0.09
CA ALA A 148 -1.05 0.21 -1.14
C ALA A 148 -0.83 1.18 -2.30
N ALA A 149 0.20 0.93 -3.11
CA ALA A 149 0.37 1.54 -4.42
C ALA A 149 -0.23 0.60 -5.47
N VAL A 150 -1.32 1.04 -6.10
CA VAL A 150 -2.16 0.23 -6.97
C VAL A 150 -1.80 0.49 -8.43
N PHE A 151 -1.30 -0.54 -9.10
CA PHE A 151 -1.03 -0.52 -10.53
C PHE A 151 -2.30 -0.94 -11.29
N HIS A 152 -2.24 -0.92 -12.63
CA HIS A 152 -3.32 -1.47 -13.44
C HIS A 152 -3.42 -3.00 -13.29
N PRO A 153 -4.57 -3.61 -13.65
CA PRO A 153 -4.72 -5.06 -13.63
C PRO A 153 -3.72 -5.70 -14.58
N ILE A 154 -3.07 -6.77 -14.14
CA ILE A 154 -2.16 -7.57 -14.95
C ILE A 154 -2.89 -8.72 -15.66
N SER A 155 -4.11 -9.03 -15.23
CA SER A 155 -5.05 -9.93 -15.89
C SER A 155 -6.47 -9.72 -15.35
N GLY A 156 -7.49 -9.96 -16.18
CA GLY A 156 -8.91 -9.84 -15.81
C GLY A 156 -9.48 -11.02 -15.00
N GLY A 157 -8.62 -11.79 -14.32
CA GLY A 157 -9.00 -13.01 -13.60
C GLY A 157 -9.38 -14.19 -14.50
N TYR A 158 -9.74 -15.33 -13.90
CA TYR A 158 -10.43 -16.39 -14.63
C TYR A 158 -11.85 -15.89 -14.94
N ARG A 159 -12.13 -15.68 -16.22
CA ARG A 159 -13.48 -15.45 -16.72
C ARG A 159 -13.92 -16.78 -17.29
N ASP A 160 -15.06 -17.29 -16.83
CA ASP A 160 -15.69 -18.45 -17.46
C ASP A 160 -16.17 -18.02 -18.84
N ASP A 161 -15.24 -17.98 -19.79
CA ASP A 161 -15.46 -17.54 -21.16
C ASP A 161 -15.98 -18.69 -22.03
N ASN A 162 -16.60 -19.71 -21.42
CA ASN A 162 -17.36 -20.78 -22.08
C ASN A 162 -16.73 -21.27 -23.41
N ARG A 163 -15.40 -21.43 -23.40
CA ARG A 163 -14.57 -21.95 -24.49
C ARG A 163 -14.00 -23.31 -24.12
#